data_AF-G0P119-F1
#
_entry.id   AF-G0P119-F1
#
_cell.length_a   1.000
_cell.length_b   1.000
_cell.length_c   1.000
_cell.angle_alpha   90.00
_cell.angle_beta   90.00
_cell.angle_gamma   90.00
#
_symmetry.space_group_name_H-M   'P 1'
#
loop_
_entity.id
_entity.type
_entity.pdbx_description
1 polymer ?
#
loop_
_entity_poly.entity_id
_entity_poly.type
_entity_poly.pdbx_seq_one_letter_code
_entity_poly.pdbx_strand_id
1 'polypeptide(L)'
;MSKRGQSSSMSYKDKANLHFVEQEEPAFIKAMKAKLGYKEPAKLEDKFDDEAGPADFDDDETDLMRMKEEDRPQVVVLNEETDLTKEELDKELETKKKEEGDKLIAEGKITFKKPTKRVGPADGEDEETEKKKKKNAPEPKVQKGLLSFGDDEEEE
;
A
#
# COMPACT_ATOMS: atom_id res chain seq x y z
N MET A 1 -26.49 -75.43 2.46
CA MET A 1 -25.51 -74.55 3.14
C MET A 1 -24.83 -73.67 2.09
N SER A 2 -24.76 -72.35 2.34
CA SER A 2 -23.74 -71.36 1.89
C SER A 2 -23.30 -71.38 0.41
N LYS A 3 -23.23 -70.26 -0.31
CA LYS A 3 -22.44 -69.08 0.04
C LYS A 3 -23.09 -67.81 -0.52
N ARG A 4 -23.48 -66.91 0.39
CA ARG A 4 -23.73 -65.49 0.08
C ARG A 4 -22.46 -64.90 -0.51
N GLY A 5 -22.63 -64.14 -1.60
CA GLY A 5 -21.57 -63.51 -2.37
C GLY A 5 -20.57 -62.78 -1.49
N GLN A 6 -19.33 -63.25 -1.52
CA GLN A 6 -18.18 -62.44 -1.17
C GLN A 6 -17.94 -61.51 -2.35
N SER A 7 -18.11 -60.20 -2.16
CA SER A 7 -17.61 -59.21 -3.09
C SER A 7 -16.08 -59.34 -3.10
N SER A 8 -15.51 -59.87 -4.18
CA SER A 8 -14.06 -59.87 -4.35
C SER A 8 -13.60 -58.41 -4.47
N SER A 9 -12.99 -57.88 -3.42
CA SER A 9 -12.35 -56.58 -3.50
C SER A 9 -11.18 -56.70 -4.49
N MET A 10 -11.27 -55.97 -5.60
CA MET A 10 -10.22 -55.93 -6.62
C MET A 10 -8.88 -55.53 -5.98
N SER A 11 -7.78 -56.15 -6.43
CA SER A 11 -6.46 -55.82 -5.93
C SER A 11 -6.07 -54.41 -6.35
N TYR A 12 -5.07 -53.83 -5.66
CA TYR A 12 -4.56 -52.49 -6.00
C TYR A 12 -4.08 -52.41 -7.46
N LYS A 13 -3.44 -53.48 -7.97
CA LYS A 13 -2.96 -53.55 -9.36
C LYS A 13 -4.11 -53.63 -10.36
N ASP A 14 -5.19 -54.32 -10.01
CA ASP A 14 -6.38 -54.42 -10.87
C ASP A 14 -7.11 -53.07 -10.94
N LYS A 15 -7.14 -52.32 -9.83
CA LYS A 15 -7.72 -50.98 -9.76
C LYS A 15 -6.93 -49.94 -10.57
N ALA A 16 -5.60 -50.06 -10.60
CA ALA A 16 -4.73 -49.14 -11.33
C ALA A 16 -4.92 -49.21 -12.87
N ASN A 17 -5.41 -50.34 -13.38
CA ASN A 17 -5.66 -50.55 -14.81
C ASN A 17 -7.11 -50.26 -15.23
N LEU A 18 -7.94 -49.71 -14.33
CA LEU A 18 -9.31 -49.31 -14.66
C LEU A 18 -9.30 -47.89 -15.21
N HIS A 19 -9.71 -47.74 -16.46
CA HIS A 19 -9.94 -46.44 -17.07
C HIS A 19 -11.44 -46.12 -17.08
N PHE A 20 -11.79 -44.89 -16.71
CA PHE A 20 -13.14 -44.38 -16.88
C PHE A 20 -13.36 -44.06 -18.36
N VAL A 21 -14.41 -44.63 -18.95
CA VAL A 21 -14.86 -44.32 -20.30
C VAL A 21 -16.23 -43.69 -20.18
N GLU A 22 -16.30 -42.38 -20.41
CA GLU A 22 -17.56 -41.67 -20.46
C GLU A 22 -18.27 -42.02 -21.78
N GLN A 23 -19.27 -42.90 -21.70
CA GLN A 23 -20.11 -43.22 -22.85
C GLN A 23 -21.20 -42.17 -22.99
N GLU A 24 -21.44 -41.70 -24.21
CA GLU A 24 -22.57 -40.83 -24.46
C GLU A 24 -23.90 -41.49 -24.11
N GLU A 25 -24.82 -40.70 -23.55
CA GLU A 25 -26.14 -41.19 -23.23
C GLU A 25 -26.90 -41.62 -24.50
N PRO A 26 -27.61 -42.76 -24.46
CA PRO A 26 -28.41 -43.22 -25.59
C PRO A 26 -29.55 -42.23 -25.88
N ALA A 27 -29.94 -42.12 -27.15
CA ALA A 27 -30.91 -41.12 -27.63
C ALA A 27 -32.26 -41.12 -26.88
N PHE A 28 -32.70 -42.29 -26.41
CA PHE A 28 -33.93 -42.40 -25.61
C PHE A 28 -33.84 -41.67 -24.26
N ILE A 29 -32.71 -41.79 -23.55
CA ILE A 29 -32.50 -41.12 -22.26
C ILE A 29 -32.37 -39.62 -22.47
N LYS A 30 -31.64 -39.18 -23.50
CA LYS A 30 -31.54 -37.76 -23.91
C LYS A 30 -32.94 -37.16 -24.16
N ALA A 31 -33.79 -37.85 -24.92
CA ALA A 31 -35.15 -37.40 -25.21
C ALA A 31 -36.06 -37.39 -23.96
N MET A 32 -35.93 -38.37 -23.06
CA MET A 32 -36.68 -38.41 -21.81
C MET A 32 -36.28 -37.27 -20.87
N LYS A 33 -34.98 -36.99 -20.72
CA LYS A 33 -34.45 -35.86 -19.94
C LYS A 33 -34.94 -34.52 -20.46
N ALA A 34 -34.93 -34.33 -21.78
CA ALA A 34 -35.47 -33.13 -22.42
C ALA A 34 -36.98 -32.94 -22.14
N LYS A 35 -37.78 -34.00 -22.22
CA LYS A 35 -39.22 -33.96 -21.91
C LYS A 35 -39.50 -33.64 -20.44
N LEU A 36 -38.62 -34.07 -19.54
CA LEU A 36 -38.71 -33.81 -18.09
C LEU A 36 -38.13 -32.45 -17.69
N GLY A 37 -37.58 -31.67 -18.63
CA GLY A 37 -36.96 -30.38 -18.34
C GLY A 37 -35.66 -30.47 -17.55
N TYR A 38 -34.96 -31.60 -17.63
CA TYR A 38 -33.66 -31.78 -16.97
C TYR A 38 -32.64 -30.80 -17.57
N LYS A 39 -32.05 -29.96 -16.71
CA LYS A 39 -30.93 -29.09 -17.04
C LYS A 39 -29.67 -29.74 -16.48
N GLU A 40 -28.67 -29.95 -17.33
CA GLU A 40 -27.36 -30.43 -16.87
C GLU A 40 -26.76 -29.41 -15.89
N PRO A 41 -26.15 -29.87 -14.78
CA PRO A 41 -25.46 -28.97 -13.87
C PRO A 41 -24.32 -28.26 -14.61
N ALA A 42 -23.99 -27.04 -14.17
CA ALA A 42 -22.89 -26.26 -14.73
C ALA A 42 -21.63 -27.12 -14.82
N LYS A 43 -21.11 -27.28 -16.03
CA LYS A 43 -19.89 -28.06 -16.28
C LYS A 43 -18.68 -27.23 -15.89
N LEU A 44 -17.52 -27.89 -15.76
CA LEU A 44 -16.25 -27.17 -15.55
C LEU A 44 -15.96 -26.21 -16.70
N GLU A 45 -16.28 -26.60 -17.94
CA GLU A 45 -16.14 -25.77 -19.14
C GLU A 45 -16.97 -24.48 -19.09
N ASP A 46 -18.17 -24.48 -18.50
CA ASP A 46 -19.02 -23.28 -18.34
C ASP A 46 -18.37 -22.22 -17.42
N LYS A 47 -17.29 -22.57 -16.69
CA LYS A 47 -16.51 -21.62 -15.90
C LYS A 47 -15.34 -21.01 -16.68
N PHE A 48 -15.02 -21.58 -17.83
CA PHE A 48 -13.96 -21.13 -18.73
C PHE A 48 -14.51 -20.33 -19.91
N ASP A 49 -15.84 -20.14 -20.00
CA ASP A 49 -16.41 -19.21 -20.96
C ASP A 49 -15.72 -17.85 -20.80
N ASP A 50 -15.14 -17.36 -21.91
CA ASP A 50 -14.60 -16.01 -22.09
C ASP A 50 -15.73 -14.96 -22.08
N GLU A 51 -16.78 -15.15 -21.27
CA GLU A 51 -17.63 -14.05 -20.90
C GLU A 51 -16.71 -13.09 -20.17
N ALA A 52 -16.31 -12.03 -20.88
CA ALA A 52 -15.48 -10.97 -20.36
C ALA A 52 -16.07 -10.63 -18.99
N GLY A 53 -15.37 -11.06 -17.93
CA GLY A 53 -15.69 -10.66 -16.57
C GLY A 53 -15.91 -9.15 -16.59
N PRO A 54 -16.82 -8.62 -15.74
CA PRO A 54 -17.24 -7.23 -15.80
C PRO A 54 -16.00 -6.40 -16.05
N ALA A 55 -15.90 -5.81 -17.26
CA ALA A 55 -14.63 -5.29 -17.76
C ALA A 55 -13.97 -4.58 -16.60
N ASP A 56 -12.76 -5.02 -16.23
CA ASP A 56 -11.99 -4.33 -15.21
C ASP A 56 -11.75 -2.94 -15.80
N PHE A 57 -12.71 -2.05 -15.56
CA PHE A 57 -12.70 -0.67 -15.96
C PHE A 57 -11.67 -0.03 -15.02
N ASP A 58 -10.40 -0.30 -15.26
CA ASP A 58 -9.26 0.54 -14.87
C ASP A 58 -9.32 1.86 -15.67
N ASP A 59 -10.51 2.43 -15.77
CA ASP A 59 -10.75 3.76 -16.29
C ASP A 59 -10.93 4.65 -15.08
N ASP A 60 -9.97 5.55 -14.86
CA ASP A 60 -9.95 6.51 -13.76
C ASP A 60 -11.28 7.28 -13.65
N GLU A 61 -11.97 7.50 -14.79
CA GLU A 61 -13.28 8.14 -14.81
C GLU A 61 -14.36 7.29 -14.13
N THR A 62 -14.33 5.97 -14.35
CA THR A 62 -15.28 5.05 -13.72
C THR A 62 -15.00 4.86 -12.23
N ASP A 63 -13.74 4.93 -11.80
CA ASP A 63 -13.37 4.86 -10.39
C ASP A 63 -13.83 6.13 -9.65
N LEU A 64 -13.62 7.32 -10.24
CA LEU A 64 -14.18 8.57 -9.73
C LEU A 64 -15.71 8.51 -9.59
N MET A 65 -16.41 7.94 -10.56
CA MET A 65 -17.87 7.84 -10.53
C MET A 65 -18.38 6.89 -9.42
N ARG A 66 -17.59 5.89 -9.03
CA ARG A 66 -17.91 4.97 -7.91
C ARG A 66 -17.57 5.57 -6.54
N MET A 67 -16.57 6.45 -6.46
CA MET A 67 -16.24 7.16 -5.22
C MET A 67 -17.36 8.14 -4.83
N LYS A 68 -17.63 8.24 -3.52
CA LYS A 68 -18.53 9.27 -2.96
C LYS A 68 -17.97 10.64 -3.30
N GLU A 69 -18.85 11.61 -3.55
CA GLU A 69 -18.43 12.98 -3.92
C GLU A 69 -17.47 13.61 -2.90
N GLU A 70 -17.62 13.30 -1.61
CA GLU A 70 -16.76 13.76 -0.51
C GLU A 70 -15.35 13.14 -0.53
N ASP A 71 -15.21 11.94 -1.10
CA ASP A 71 -13.96 11.18 -1.17
C ASP A 71 -13.19 11.48 -2.48
N ARG A 72 -13.81 12.18 -3.44
CA ARG A 72 -13.16 12.56 -4.70
C ARG A 72 -12.11 13.66 -4.46
N PRO A 73 -11.01 13.66 -5.22
CA PRO A 73 -10.00 14.71 -5.08
C PRO A 73 -10.56 16.08 -5.49
N GLN A 74 -10.27 17.11 -4.68
CA GLN A 74 -10.64 18.48 -5.00
C GLN A 74 -9.78 19.00 -6.17
N VAL A 75 -10.39 19.25 -7.31
CA VAL A 75 -9.74 19.92 -8.45
C VAL A 75 -9.90 21.43 -8.29
N VAL A 76 -8.79 22.15 -8.14
CA VAL A 76 -8.75 23.61 -8.11
C VAL A 76 -8.16 24.10 -9.41
N VAL A 77 -8.92 24.91 -10.15
CA VAL A 77 -8.46 25.59 -11.36
C VAL A 77 -8.01 26.98 -10.96
N LEU A 78 -6.75 27.31 -11.24
CA LEU A 78 -6.20 28.64 -10.96
C LEU A 78 -6.82 29.66 -11.91
N ASN A 79 -7.34 30.75 -11.35
CA ASN A 79 -7.79 31.91 -12.10
C ASN A 79 -6.63 32.88 -12.31
N GLU A 80 -6.31 33.20 -13.57
CA GLU A 80 -5.19 34.09 -13.92
C GLU A 80 -5.33 35.50 -13.34
N GLU A 81 -6.55 35.96 -13.04
CA GLU A 81 -6.81 37.30 -12.51
C GLU A 81 -6.73 37.40 -10.98
N THR A 82 -6.98 36.31 -10.26
CA THR A 82 -7.11 36.32 -8.79
C THR A 82 -6.05 35.52 -8.07
N ASP A 83 -5.52 34.48 -8.71
CA ASP A 83 -4.64 33.52 -8.07
C ASP A 83 -3.20 33.78 -8.50
N LEU A 84 -2.29 33.79 -7.52
CA LEU A 84 -0.86 33.97 -7.80
C LEU A 84 -0.30 32.73 -8.49
N THR A 85 0.45 32.97 -9.56
CA THR A 85 1.25 31.91 -10.16
C THR A 85 2.40 31.54 -9.23
N LYS A 86 2.96 30.32 -9.41
CA LYS A 86 4.06 29.81 -8.59
C LYS A 86 5.22 30.80 -8.49
N GLU A 87 5.59 31.44 -9.61
CA GLU A 87 6.71 32.38 -9.64
C GLU A 87 6.43 33.67 -8.86
N GLU A 88 5.19 34.15 -8.87
CA GLU A 88 4.79 35.36 -8.14
C GLU A 88 4.71 35.07 -6.63
N LEU A 89 4.18 33.89 -6.26
CA LEU A 89 4.17 33.42 -4.88
C LEU A 89 5.58 33.35 -4.30
N ASP A 90 6.53 32.75 -5.03
CA ASP A 90 7.92 32.62 -4.59
C ASP A 90 8.57 34.01 -4.41
N LYS A 91 8.32 34.95 -5.32
CA LYS A 91 8.80 36.34 -5.21
C LYS A 91 8.24 37.04 -3.97
N GLU A 92 6.93 36.90 -3.70
CA GLU A 92 6.33 37.48 -2.49
C GLU A 92 6.84 36.85 -1.19
N LEU A 93 7.10 35.54 -1.19
CA LEU A 93 7.67 34.87 -0.03
C LEU A 93 9.10 35.35 0.23
N GLU A 94 9.90 35.56 -0.81
CA GLU A 94 11.24 36.12 -0.67
C GLU A 94 11.23 37.56 -0.16
N THR A 95 10.31 38.41 -0.64
CA THR A 95 10.20 39.79 -0.13
C THR A 95 9.76 39.81 1.31
N LYS A 96 8.74 39.02 1.70
CA LYS A 96 8.31 38.88 3.10
C LYS A 96 9.45 38.40 4.01
N LYS A 97 10.23 37.40 3.57
CA LYS A 97 11.40 36.92 4.32
C LYS A 97 12.48 38.00 4.50
N LYS A 98 12.74 38.80 3.47
CA LYS A 98 13.70 39.92 3.54
C LYS A 98 13.21 40.99 4.53
N GLU A 99 11.94 41.38 4.45
CA GLU A 99 11.34 42.34 5.37
C GLU A 99 11.33 41.83 6.82
N GLU A 100 11.03 40.56 7.04
CA GLU A 100 11.12 39.94 8.37
C GLU A 100 12.57 39.91 8.86
N GLY A 101 13.53 39.61 7.99
CA GLY A 101 14.96 39.74 8.27
C GLY A 101 15.32 41.15 8.71
N ASP A 102 14.92 42.16 7.95
CA ASP A 102 15.19 43.57 8.25
C ASP A 102 14.52 44.03 9.56
N LYS A 103 13.28 43.56 9.84
CA LYS A 103 12.61 43.79 11.12
C LYS A 103 13.38 43.16 12.27
N LEU A 104 13.87 41.92 12.12
CA LEU A 104 14.69 41.24 13.12
C LEU A 104 16.06 41.91 13.32
N ILE A 105 16.65 42.49 12.26
CA ILE A 105 17.86 43.33 12.33
C ILE A 105 17.55 44.59 13.14
N ALA A 106 16.47 45.30 12.83
CA ALA A 106 16.07 46.55 13.49
C ALA A 106 15.70 46.35 14.96
N GLU A 107 15.05 45.23 15.30
CA GLU A 107 14.76 44.81 16.68
C GLU A 107 16.00 44.34 17.45
N GLY A 108 17.18 44.28 16.80
CA GLY A 108 18.44 43.90 17.42
C GLY A 108 18.50 42.43 17.86
N LYS A 109 17.60 41.58 17.35
CA LYS A 109 17.51 40.16 17.73
C LYS A 109 18.51 39.26 16.99
N ILE A 110 19.20 39.78 15.98
CA ILE A 110 20.18 39.02 15.21
C ILE A 110 21.54 39.08 15.90
N THR A 111 21.92 37.95 16.53
CA THR A 111 23.24 37.77 17.10
C THR A 111 24.18 37.13 16.07
N PHE A 112 25.19 37.86 15.61
CA PHE A 112 26.26 37.29 14.78
C PHE A 112 27.21 36.46 15.65
N LYS A 113 27.19 35.13 15.51
CA LYS A 113 28.21 34.28 16.13
C LYS A 113 29.53 34.46 15.37
N LYS A 114 30.62 34.77 16.09
CA LYS A 114 31.96 34.78 15.50
C LYS A 114 32.27 33.39 14.92
N PRO A 115 32.81 33.30 13.70
CA PRO A 115 33.18 32.01 13.11
C PRO A 115 34.29 31.37 13.95
N THR A 116 34.06 30.12 14.37
CA THR A 116 35.07 29.30 15.03
C THR A 116 36.07 28.86 13.95
N LYS A 117 37.36 29.16 14.15
CA LYS A 117 38.43 28.66 13.26
C LYS A 117 38.29 27.13 13.16
N ARG A 118 38.20 26.60 11.93
CA ARG A 118 38.26 25.16 11.68
C ARG A 118 39.60 24.65 12.22
N VAL A 119 39.56 23.84 13.27
CA VAL A 119 40.70 23.02 13.67
C VAL A 119 40.75 21.88 12.66
N GLY A 120 41.77 21.88 11.80
CA GLY A 120 42.06 20.73 10.94
C GLY A 120 42.53 19.54 11.79
N PRO A 121 42.44 18.31 11.27
CA PRO A 121 42.83 17.14 12.03
C PRO A 121 44.36 17.08 12.20
N ALA A 122 44.78 16.80 13.43
CA ALA A 122 46.14 16.54 13.92
C ALA A 122 47.06 17.78 14.06
N ASP A 123 47.19 18.32 15.27
CA ASP A 123 48.16 17.89 16.29
C ASP A 123 48.36 19.01 17.33
N GLY A 124 48.46 18.65 18.61
CA GLY A 124 48.82 19.58 19.69
C GLY A 124 47.84 19.61 20.86
N GLU A 125 47.93 18.59 21.72
CA GLU A 125 47.55 18.70 23.13
C GLU A 125 48.47 19.73 23.81
N ASP A 126 47.92 20.70 24.54
CA ASP A 126 48.43 21.11 25.86
C ASP A 126 47.43 22.00 26.62
N GLU A 127 47.02 21.45 27.77
CA GLU A 127 46.66 22.04 29.07
C GLU A 127 45.51 23.05 29.27
N GLU A 128 44.48 22.50 29.94
CA GLU A 128 43.69 23.01 31.07
C GLU A 128 43.79 24.51 31.47
N THR A 129 42.62 25.15 31.59
CA THR A 129 42.26 25.83 32.85
C THR A 129 40.78 25.64 33.18
N GLU A 130 40.52 24.94 34.28
CA GLU A 130 39.22 24.79 34.92
C GLU A 130 38.58 26.15 35.25
N LYS A 131 37.26 26.33 35.00
CA LYS A 131 36.34 26.99 35.97
C LYS A 131 34.92 26.43 35.89
N LYS A 132 34.57 25.71 36.97
CA LYS A 132 33.28 25.16 37.38
C LYS A 132 32.11 26.14 37.22
N LYS A 133 30.96 25.65 36.73
CA LYS A 133 29.60 26.00 37.22
C LYS A 133 28.52 25.04 36.70
N LYS A 134 28.05 24.20 37.64
CA LYS A 134 26.70 23.62 37.79
C LYS A 134 26.03 23.02 36.54
N LYS A 135 26.23 21.70 36.37
CA LYS A 135 25.25 20.82 35.70
C LYS A 135 24.05 20.62 36.62
N ASN A 136 22.87 20.97 36.13
CA ASN A 136 21.60 20.23 36.30
C ASN A 136 20.53 20.97 35.50
N ALA A 137 20.54 20.74 34.19
CA ALA A 137 19.40 20.96 33.30
C ALA A 137 19.13 19.60 32.63
N PRO A 138 17.88 19.12 32.60
CA PRO A 138 17.57 17.76 32.15
C PRO A 138 17.90 17.61 30.66
N GLU A 139 18.63 16.55 30.33
CA GLU A 139 18.87 16.17 28.93
C GLU A 139 17.52 15.91 28.24
N PRO A 140 17.32 16.39 26.99
CA PRO A 140 16.13 16.05 26.25
C PRO A 140 16.16 14.55 25.97
N LYS A 141 15.27 13.79 26.61
CA LYS A 141 15.01 12.40 26.25
C LYS A 141 14.55 12.38 24.79
N VAL A 142 15.43 11.97 23.90
CA VAL A 142 15.05 11.65 22.53
C VAL A 142 14.04 10.52 22.61
N GLN A 143 12.77 10.82 22.34
CA GLN A 143 11.72 9.82 22.29
C GLN A 143 12.01 8.91 21.10
N LYS A 144 12.64 7.77 21.37
CA LYS A 144 12.75 6.68 20.41
C LYS A 144 11.34 6.12 20.25
N GLY A 145 10.70 6.37 19.11
CA GLY A 145 9.30 5.99 18.86
C GLY A 145 8.39 7.13 18.42
N LEU A 146 8.89 8.13 17.68
CA LEU A 146 8.00 9.09 17.00
C LEU A 146 7.29 8.50 15.77
N LEU A 147 7.65 7.27 15.39
CA LEU A 147 6.98 6.46 14.38
C LEU A 147 6.80 5.08 14.97
N SER A 148 5.56 4.72 15.31
CA SER A 148 5.17 3.39 15.80
C SER A 148 4.92 2.41 14.65
N PHE A 149 5.76 2.46 13.62
CA PHE A 149 5.66 1.55 12.48
C PHE A 149 6.85 0.59 12.54
N GLY A 150 6.62 -0.59 13.12
CA GLY A 150 7.54 -1.72 13.03
C GLY A 150 8.10 -2.28 14.34
N ASP A 151 7.27 -2.47 15.36
CA ASP A 151 7.56 -3.37 16.49
C ASP A 151 6.38 -4.34 16.66
N ASP A 152 6.12 -5.09 15.59
CA ASP A 152 5.26 -6.28 15.59
C ASP A 152 6.06 -7.40 14.89
N GLU A 153 7.25 -7.68 15.44
CA GLU A 153 7.94 -8.95 15.24
C GLU A 153 7.29 -9.98 16.18
N GLU A 154 6.44 -10.82 15.60
CA GLU A 154 6.54 -12.28 15.71
C GLU A 154 6.58 -12.87 17.13
N GLU A 155 5.42 -13.02 17.79
CA GLU A 155 5.18 -14.09 18.78
C GLU A 155 3.67 -14.24 19.11
N GLU A 156 2.92 -15.02 18.30
CA GLU A 156 2.16 -16.25 18.68
C GLU A 156 1.43 -16.85 17.46
#